data_AF-K0RKM1-F1
#
_entry.id   AF-K0RKM1-F1
#
_cell.length_a   1.000
_cell.length_b   1.000
_cell.length_c   1.000
_cell.angle_alpha   90.00
_cell.angle_beta   90.00
_cell.angle_gamma   90.00
#
_symmetry.space_group_name_H-M   'P 1'
#
loop_
_entity.id
_entity.type
_entity.pdbx_description
1 polymer ?
#
loop_
_entity_poly.entity_id
_entity_poly.type
_entity_poly.pdbx_seq_one_letter_code
_entity_poly.pdbx_strand_id
1 'polypeptide(L)'
;KVRDYKRGSTFGELALIYGSPRAATIIATTDVKLWTLDRETYRNLISLIRYEEHQRKREFLKSCVVSGQHFGDIFETWQIEDLTIAMKIDQFKKGDVILREGELGDTMFVIRTGTVESSLKGKSQKSIGEKKVFGTTSLTEGNVAPYTSADDTGVKVGEVWP
;
A
#
# COMPACT_ATOMS: atom_id res chain seq x y z
N LYS A 1 -0.17 40.40 -3.86
CA LYS A 1 -1.12 39.89 -4.88
C LYS A 1 -2.27 39.23 -4.14
N VAL A 2 -3.51 39.71 -4.33
CA VAL A 2 -4.70 39.12 -3.67
C VAL A 2 -5.11 37.85 -4.42
N ARG A 3 -5.66 36.87 -3.72
CA ARG A 3 -6.19 35.61 -4.29
C ARG A 3 -7.67 35.50 -3.94
N ASP A 4 -8.51 35.44 -4.96
CA ASP A 4 -9.94 35.23 -4.80
C ASP A 4 -10.27 33.74 -4.69
N TYR A 5 -11.24 33.42 -3.84
CA TYR A 5 -11.72 32.06 -3.60
C TYR A 5 -13.17 31.92 -4.07
N LYS A 6 -13.51 30.77 -4.67
CA LYS A 6 -14.86 30.44 -5.17
C LYS A 6 -15.44 29.26 -4.40
N ARG A 7 -16.75 29.02 -4.52
CA ARG A 7 -17.42 27.84 -3.93
C ARG A 7 -16.63 26.55 -4.25
N GLY A 8 -16.35 25.75 -3.21
CA GLY A 8 -15.54 24.53 -3.32
C GLY A 8 -14.02 24.73 -3.17
N SER A 9 -13.53 25.97 -3.07
CA SER A 9 -12.12 26.24 -2.76
C SER A 9 -11.81 26.03 -1.29
N THR A 10 -10.58 25.65 -0.97
CA THR A 10 -10.04 25.50 0.39
C THR A 10 -8.92 26.52 0.64
N PHE A 11 -8.63 26.79 1.91
CA PHE A 11 -7.50 27.60 2.36
C PHE A 11 -7.10 27.27 3.81
N GLY A 12 -5.82 27.46 4.13
CA GLY A 12 -5.29 27.27 5.48
C GLY A 12 -4.86 25.84 5.81
N GLU A 13 -4.80 24.97 4.80
CA GLU A 13 -4.35 23.58 4.83
C GLU A 13 -2.94 23.40 5.42
N LEU A 14 -2.02 24.34 5.16
CA LEU A 14 -0.67 24.32 5.74
C LEU A 14 -0.69 24.43 7.28
N ALA A 15 -1.65 25.16 7.85
CA ALA A 15 -1.83 25.25 9.30
C ALA A 15 -2.41 23.95 9.88
N LEU A 16 -3.07 23.12 9.07
CA LEU A 16 -3.57 21.80 9.47
C LEU A 16 -2.43 20.77 9.50
N ILE A 17 -1.62 20.74 8.44
CA ILE A 17 -0.56 19.74 8.21
C ILE A 17 0.72 20.07 8.99
N TYR A 18 1.29 21.26 8.78
CA TYR A 18 2.70 21.57 9.11
C TYR A 18 2.91 22.37 10.40
N GLY A 19 1.84 22.76 11.10
CA GLY A 19 1.95 23.61 12.28
C GLY A 19 2.00 25.12 11.98
N SER A 20 2.15 25.51 10.71
CA SER A 20 2.58 26.84 10.28
C SER A 20 1.65 28.01 10.68
N PRO A 21 2.21 29.23 10.86
CA PRO A 21 1.44 30.47 10.95
C PRO A 21 0.55 30.73 9.73
N ARG A 22 -0.43 31.63 9.87
CA ARG A 22 -1.28 32.06 8.73
C ARG A 22 -0.44 32.88 7.75
N ALA A 23 -0.30 32.39 6.52
CA ALA A 23 0.45 33.06 5.45
C ALA A 23 -0.27 34.30 4.87
N ALA A 24 -1.57 34.45 5.10
CA ALA A 24 -2.37 35.58 4.66
C ALA A 24 -3.60 35.78 5.56
N THR A 25 -4.07 37.02 5.64
CA THR A 25 -5.41 37.35 6.15
C THR A 25 -6.46 37.06 5.08
N ILE A 26 -7.53 36.36 5.44
CA ILE A 26 -8.69 36.10 4.59
C ILE A 26 -9.87 36.91 5.11
N ILE A 27 -10.55 37.64 4.23
CA ILE A 27 -11.69 38.50 4.56
C ILE A 27 -12.89 38.02 3.73
N ALA A 28 -14.04 37.86 4.37
CA ALA A 28 -15.28 37.55 3.67
C ALA A 28 -15.78 38.80 2.93
N THR A 29 -15.96 38.70 1.61
CA THR A 29 -16.47 39.80 0.75
C THR A 29 -18.00 39.80 0.63
N THR A 30 -18.65 38.72 1.07
CA THR A 30 -20.10 38.54 1.17
C THR A 30 -20.40 37.71 2.42
N ASP A 31 -21.68 37.52 2.75
CA ASP A 31 -22.06 36.44 3.65
C ASP A 31 -21.55 35.09 3.12
N VAL A 32 -20.96 34.29 4.00
CA VAL A 32 -20.39 32.97 3.68
C VAL A 32 -20.74 31.94 4.75
N LYS A 33 -20.89 30.68 4.33
CA LYS A 33 -20.93 29.52 5.22
C LYS A 33 -19.79 28.60 4.85
N LEU A 34 -18.95 28.24 5.82
CA LEU A 34 -17.75 27.45 5.63
C LEU A 34 -17.83 26.17 6.46
N TRP A 35 -17.27 25.09 5.93
CA TRP A 35 -16.94 23.91 6.73
C TRP A 35 -15.56 24.13 7.35
N THR A 36 -15.44 23.91 8.66
CA THR A 36 -14.20 24.15 9.40
C THR A 36 -13.70 22.86 10.03
N LEU A 37 -12.38 22.63 9.95
CA LEU A 37 -11.68 21.55 10.64
C LEU A 37 -10.45 22.15 11.31
N ASP A 38 -10.31 21.93 12.61
CA ASP A 38 -9.14 22.37 13.36
C ASP A 38 -8.02 21.30 13.35
N ARG A 39 -6.83 21.71 13.80
CA ARG A 39 -5.62 20.88 13.77
C ARG A 39 -5.71 19.67 14.72
N GLU A 40 -6.33 19.83 15.88
CA GLU A 40 -6.39 18.77 16.89
C GLU A 40 -7.35 17.67 16.42
N THR A 41 -8.55 18.05 15.99
CA THR A 41 -9.52 17.13 15.39
C THR A 41 -8.92 16.40 14.19
N TYR A 42 -8.23 17.10 13.28
CA TYR A 42 -7.55 16.46 12.15
C TYR A 42 -6.47 15.47 12.60
N ARG A 43 -5.58 15.85 13.53
CA ARG A 43 -4.51 14.97 14.02
C ARG A 43 -5.06 13.74 14.74
N ASN A 44 -6.08 13.91 15.56
CA ASN A 44 -6.70 12.81 16.30
C ASN A 44 -7.40 11.85 15.34
N LEU A 45 -8.12 12.36 14.33
CA LEU A 45 -8.75 11.55 13.28
C LEU A 45 -7.72 10.75 12.46
N ILE A 46 -6.65 11.40 11.99
CA ILE A 46 -5.59 10.73 11.21
C ILE A 46 -4.85 9.69 12.06
N SER A 47 -4.56 9.98 13.34
CA SER A 47 -3.95 9.01 14.26
C SER A 47 -4.86 7.80 14.51
N LEU A 48 -6.17 8.02 14.68
CA LEU A 48 -7.15 6.94 14.85
C LEU A 48 -7.23 6.05 13.59
N ILE A 49 -7.36 6.65 12.41
CA ILE A 49 -7.41 5.91 11.13
C ILE A 49 -6.14 5.08 10.93
N ARG A 50 -4.96 5.66 11.17
CA ARG A 50 -3.67 4.96 11.09
C ARG A 50 -3.56 3.83 12.10
N TYR A 51 -4.02 4.05 13.34
CA TYR A 51 -4.04 3.01 14.36
C TYR A 51 -4.93 1.84 13.94
N GLU A 52 -6.17 2.10 13.48
CA GLU A 52 -7.05 1.03 12.99
C GLU A 52 -6.48 0.29 11.78
N GLU A 53 -5.90 1.00 10.80
CA GLU A 53 -5.27 0.38 9.63
C GLU A 53 -4.10 -0.52 10.05
N HIS A 54 -3.25 -0.03 10.96
CA HIS A 54 -2.13 -0.77 11.52
C HIS A 54 -2.60 -2.03 12.25
N GLN A 55 -3.63 -1.94 13.11
CA GLN A 55 -4.21 -3.11 13.78
C GLN A 55 -4.75 -4.13 12.79
N ARG A 56 -5.56 -3.70 11.81
CA ARG A 56 -6.11 -4.58 10.76
C ARG A 56 -5.01 -5.28 9.96
N LYS A 57 -3.95 -4.55 9.58
CA LYS A 57 -2.82 -5.11 8.82
C LYS A 57 -2.03 -6.10 9.66
N ARG A 58 -1.80 -5.79 10.95
CA ARG A 58 -1.11 -6.67 11.92
C ARG A 58 -1.85 -8.00 12.13
N GLU A 59 -3.16 -7.93 12.39
CA GLU A 59 -4.02 -9.10 12.55
C GLU A 59 -4.05 -9.95 11.26
N PHE A 60 -4.15 -9.28 10.12
CA PHE A 60 -4.11 -9.95 8.81
C PHE A 60 -2.79 -10.68 8.58
N LEU A 61 -1.64 -10.02 8.80
CA LEU A 61 -0.32 -10.63 8.67
C LEU A 61 -0.15 -11.81 9.62
N LYS A 62 -0.51 -11.68 10.90
CA LYS A 62 -0.48 -12.80 11.86
C LYS A 62 -1.36 -13.99 11.44
N SER A 63 -2.41 -13.76 10.65
CA SER A 63 -3.26 -14.82 10.08
C SER A 63 -2.71 -15.44 8.78
N CYS A 64 -1.63 -14.91 8.21
CA CYS A 64 -1.02 -15.42 6.99
C CYS A 64 -0.14 -16.65 7.26
N VAL A 65 0.04 -17.47 6.22
CA VAL A 65 0.88 -18.67 6.25
C VAL A 65 1.89 -18.62 5.11
N VAL A 66 3.18 -18.74 5.43
CA VAL A 66 4.31 -18.77 4.49
C VAL A 66 4.94 -20.15 4.57
N SER A 67 5.12 -20.83 3.44
CA SER A 67 5.75 -22.17 3.37
C SER A 67 5.20 -23.24 4.33
N GLY A 68 4.00 -23.05 4.88
CA GLY A 68 3.36 -23.95 5.85
C GLY A 68 3.47 -23.52 7.32
N GLN A 69 4.26 -22.50 7.63
CA GLN A 69 4.40 -21.91 8.98
C GLN A 69 3.54 -20.65 9.12
N HIS A 70 3.11 -20.30 10.35
CA HIS A 70 2.42 -19.03 10.56
C HIS A 70 3.40 -17.86 10.47
N PHE A 71 2.93 -16.73 9.97
CA PHE A 71 3.75 -15.52 9.84
C PHE A 71 4.39 -15.07 11.16
N GLY A 72 3.67 -15.29 12.28
CA GLY A 72 4.16 -14.99 13.63
C GLY A 72 5.20 -15.95 14.20
N ASP A 73 5.45 -17.09 13.54
CA ASP A 73 6.53 -18.03 13.89
C ASP A 73 7.83 -17.70 13.14
N ILE A 74 7.73 -16.93 12.05
CA ILE A 74 8.83 -16.55 11.16
C ILE A 74 9.40 -15.18 11.55
N PHE A 75 8.53 -14.26 11.95
CA PHE A 75 8.89 -12.88 12.28
C PHE A 75 8.59 -12.55 13.74
N GLU A 76 9.56 -11.94 14.42
CA GLU A 76 9.37 -11.38 15.75
C GLU A 76 8.30 -10.28 15.73
N THR A 77 7.69 -10.00 16.89
CA THR A 77 6.58 -9.04 16.95
C THR A 77 6.96 -7.66 16.43
N TRP A 78 8.17 -7.16 16.72
CA TRP A 78 8.62 -5.86 16.22
C TRP A 78 8.83 -5.85 14.70
N GLN A 79 9.32 -6.94 14.10
CA GLN A 79 9.44 -7.07 12.64
C GLN A 79 8.05 -7.00 11.98
N ILE A 80 7.03 -7.60 12.62
CA ILE A 80 5.64 -7.47 12.14
C ILE A 80 5.16 -6.02 12.24
N GLU A 81 5.45 -5.29 13.32
CA GLU A 81 5.07 -3.87 13.42
C GLU A 81 5.85 -2.97 12.42
N ASP A 82 7.11 -3.28 12.09
CA ASP A 82 7.84 -2.57 11.03
C ASP A 82 7.24 -2.87 9.64
N LEU A 83 6.86 -4.13 9.38
CA LEU A 83 6.18 -4.52 8.14
C LEU A 83 4.80 -3.87 8.00
N THR A 84 4.03 -3.72 9.09
CA THR A 84 2.72 -3.04 9.00
C THR A 84 2.85 -1.58 8.61
N ILE A 85 3.94 -0.92 9.01
CA ILE A 85 4.27 0.46 8.62
C ILE A 85 4.77 0.51 7.16
N ALA A 86 5.69 -0.39 6.77
CA ALA A 86 6.37 -0.33 5.47
C ALA A 86 5.51 -0.82 4.29
N MET A 87 4.65 -1.83 4.48
CA MET A 87 3.90 -2.45 3.39
C MET A 87 2.84 -1.51 2.79
N LYS A 88 2.88 -1.36 1.46
CA LYS A 88 1.92 -0.60 0.64
C LYS A 88 0.86 -1.54 0.04
N ILE A 89 -0.20 -0.95 -0.52
CA ILE A 89 -1.24 -1.67 -1.27
C ILE A 89 -1.02 -1.42 -2.75
N ASP A 90 -0.53 -2.43 -3.46
CA ASP A 90 -0.50 -2.46 -4.92
C ASP A 90 -1.71 -3.24 -5.45
N GLN A 91 -2.32 -2.75 -6.53
CA GLN A 91 -3.55 -3.32 -7.09
C GLN A 91 -3.32 -3.74 -8.54
N PHE A 92 -3.66 -4.99 -8.83
CA PHE A 92 -3.52 -5.63 -10.13
C PHE A 92 -4.89 -6.03 -10.67
N LYS A 93 -5.10 -5.89 -11.98
CA LYS A 93 -6.29 -6.34 -12.70
C LYS A 93 -6.12 -7.79 -13.13
N LYS A 94 -7.23 -8.44 -13.48
CA LYS A 94 -7.18 -9.79 -14.08
C LYS A 94 -6.37 -9.75 -15.38
N GLY A 95 -5.30 -10.54 -15.44
CA GLY A 95 -4.39 -10.62 -16.58
C GLY A 95 -3.12 -9.77 -16.45
N ASP A 96 -3.00 -8.93 -15.42
CA ASP A 96 -1.76 -8.20 -15.14
C ASP A 96 -0.68 -9.19 -14.67
N VAL A 97 0.52 -9.04 -15.21
CA VAL A 97 1.69 -9.85 -14.86
C VAL A 97 2.41 -9.18 -13.68
N ILE A 98 2.37 -9.81 -12.50
CA ILE A 98 2.90 -9.25 -11.24
C ILE A 98 4.42 -9.42 -11.14
N LEU A 99 4.93 -10.54 -11.66
CA LEU A 99 6.34 -10.94 -11.71
C LEU A 99 6.57 -11.69 -13.04
N ARG A 100 7.83 -11.87 -13.48
CA ARG A 100 8.17 -12.74 -14.61
C ARG A 100 9.24 -13.76 -14.23
N GLU A 101 9.20 -14.94 -14.85
CA GLU A 101 10.24 -15.97 -14.67
C GLU A 101 11.60 -15.42 -15.16
N GLY A 102 12.62 -15.48 -14.30
CA GLY A 102 13.98 -15.03 -14.61
C GLY A 102 14.29 -13.57 -14.27
N GLU A 103 13.31 -12.76 -13.86
CA GLU A 103 13.58 -11.42 -13.34
C GLU A 103 14.14 -11.49 -11.90
N LEU A 104 15.10 -10.60 -11.59
CA LEU A 104 15.55 -10.37 -10.23
C LEU A 104 14.46 -9.57 -9.49
N GLY A 105 13.94 -10.14 -8.41
CA GLY A 105 12.96 -9.49 -7.54
C GLY A 105 13.39 -9.55 -6.08
N ASP A 106 13.24 -8.43 -5.39
CA ASP A 106 13.49 -8.22 -3.95
C ASP A 106 12.20 -8.01 -3.14
N THR A 107 11.04 -8.09 -3.82
CA THR A 107 9.75 -7.66 -3.29
C THR A 107 8.87 -8.83 -2.87
N MET A 108 8.42 -8.81 -1.60
CA MET A 108 7.44 -9.75 -1.06
C MET A 108 6.01 -9.27 -1.32
N PHE A 109 5.13 -10.19 -1.73
CA PHE A 109 3.70 -9.94 -1.94
C PHE A 109 2.84 -10.78 -1.00
N VAL A 110 1.83 -10.14 -0.39
CA VAL A 110 0.83 -10.80 0.44
C VAL A 110 -0.55 -10.62 -0.20
N ILE A 111 -1.24 -11.73 -0.50
CA ILE A 111 -2.55 -11.69 -1.14
C ILE A 111 -3.61 -11.29 -0.12
N ARG A 112 -3.99 -10.01 -0.14
CA ARG A 112 -5.06 -9.47 0.71
C ARG A 112 -6.44 -9.96 0.29
N THR A 113 -6.70 -9.99 -1.02
CA THR A 113 -7.99 -10.40 -1.62
C THR A 113 -7.76 -11.03 -2.99
N GLY A 114 -8.58 -12.02 -3.36
CA GLY A 114 -8.53 -12.69 -4.66
C GLY A 114 -7.49 -13.81 -4.77
N THR A 115 -7.09 -14.14 -6.00
CA THR A 115 -6.22 -15.28 -6.33
C THR A 115 -5.24 -14.93 -7.44
N VAL A 116 -4.03 -15.47 -7.36
CA VAL A 116 -3.02 -15.42 -8.44
C VAL A 116 -2.67 -16.84 -8.89
N GLU A 117 -2.17 -17.01 -10.11
CA GLU A 117 -1.79 -18.31 -10.67
C GLU A 117 -0.28 -18.33 -10.98
N SER A 118 0.48 -19.19 -10.31
CA SER A 118 1.91 -19.37 -10.63
C SER A 118 2.09 -20.47 -11.66
N SER A 119 2.93 -20.23 -12.67
CA SER A 119 3.30 -21.16 -13.74
C SER A 119 4.82 -21.30 -13.80
N LEU A 120 5.34 -22.51 -14.06
CA LEU A 120 6.79 -22.77 -14.13
C LEU A 120 7.15 -23.38 -15.48
N LYS A 121 7.97 -22.71 -16.32
CA LYS A 121 8.41 -23.27 -17.61
C LYS A 121 7.27 -23.84 -18.46
N GLY A 122 6.13 -23.13 -18.47
CA GLY A 122 4.90 -23.56 -19.17
C GLY A 122 4.19 -24.80 -18.59
N LYS A 123 4.52 -25.24 -17.37
CA LYS A 123 3.88 -26.40 -16.71
C LYS A 123 3.40 -26.07 -15.30
N SER A 124 2.24 -26.66 -14.95
CA SER A 124 1.54 -26.53 -13.65
C SER A 124 1.15 -25.09 -13.27
N GLN A 125 -0.10 -24.71 -13.54
CA GLN A 125 -0.75 -23.60 -12.81
C GLN A 125 -1.06 -24.04 -11.38
N LYS A 126 -0.52 -23.33 -10.39
CA LYS A 126 -0.95 -23.42 -8.99
C LYS A 126 -1.69 -22.14 -8.63
N SER A 127 -2.98 -22.27 -8.29
CA SER A 127 -3.75 -21.16 -7.73
C SER A 127 -3.31 -20.90 -6.29
N ILE A 128 -2.99 -19.63 -6.00
CA ILE A 128 -2.58 -19.13 -4.69
C ILE A 128 -3.63 -18.09 -4.27
N GLY A 129 -4.35 -18.36 -3.20
CA GLY A 129 -5.43 -17.52 -2.69
C GLY A 129 -5.03 -16.62 -1.51
N GLU A 130 -6.03 -15.96 -0.93
CA GLU A 130 -5.91 -15.01 0.16
C GLU A 130 -5.12 -15.54 1.37
N LYS A 131 -4.45 -14.62 2.09
CA LYS A 131 -3.60 -14.91 3.27
C LYS A 131 -2.39 -15.80 2.99
N LYS A 132 -2.03 -15.95 1.71
CA LYS A 132 -0.76 -16.53 1.27
C LYS A 132 0.21 -15.43 0.85
N VAL A 133 1.49 -15.76 0.98
CA VAL A 133 2.62 -14.89 0.67
C VAL A 133 3.42 -15.52 -0.47
N PHE A 134 3.89 -14.70 -1.41
CA PHE A 134 4.78 -15.08 -2.49
C PHE A 134 5.83 -13.97 -2.72
N GLY A 135 6.78 -14.14 -3.65
CA GLY A 135 7.91 -13.21 -3.78
C GLY A 135 9.04 -13.44 -2.75
N THR A 136 8.93 -14.47 -1.90
CA THR A 136 9.77 -14.59 -0.70
C THR A 136 11.11 -15.27 -0.91
N THR A 137 11.30 -16.11 -1.94
CA THR A 137 12.50 -16.97 -2.01
C THR A 137 13.77 -16.15 -2.14
N SER A 138 13.76 -15.06 -2.92
CA SER A 138 14.87 -14.10 -3.01
C SER A 138 15.28 -13.47 -1.67
N LEU A 139 14.38 -13.46 -0.69
CA LEU A 139 14.59 -12.87 0.64
C LEU A 139 15.04 -13.89 1.69
N THR A 140 14.82 -15.19 1.46
CA THR A 140 15.17 -16.27 2.40
C THR A 140 16.38 -17.08 1.97
N GLU A 141 16.61 -17.23 0.68
CA GLU A 141 17.74 -17.94 0.10
C GLU A 141 18.25 -17.13 -1.10
N GLY A 142 19.56 -17.14 -1.38
CA GLY A 142 20.15 -16.41 -2.52
C GLY A 142 19.82 -16.98 -3.91
N ASN A 143 18.67 -17.64 -4.06
CA ASN A 143 18.23 -18.37 -5.24
C ASN A 143 16.96 -17.76 -5.84
N VAL A 144 16.91 -17.74 -7.17
CA VAL A 144 15.74 -17.29 -7.95
C VAL A 144 14.55 -18.21 -7.69
N ALA A 145 13.41 -17.65 -7.29
CA ALA A 145 12.23 -18.48 -7.01
C ALA A 145 11.56 -19.04 -8.27
N PRO A 146 10.72 -20.08 -8.09
CA PRO A 146 9.64 -20.36 -9.03
C PRO A 146 8.57 -19.24 -9.01
N TYR A 147 8.58 -18.36 -10.02
CA TYR A 147 7.66 -17.22 -10.09
C TYR A 147 6.64 -17.30 -11.25
N THR A 148 5.40 -16.93 -10.92
CA THR A 148 4.44 -16.25 -11.80
C THR A 148 5.15 -15.21 -12.68
N SER A 149 4.83 -15.01 -13.97
CA SER A 149 4.20 -15.90 -14.96
C SER A 149 4.56 -15.44 -16.39
N ALA A 150 4.14 -16.19 -17.42
CA ALA A 150 4.25 -15.78 -18.82
C ALA A 150 3.08 -16.32 -19.65
N ASP A 151 2.44 -15.46 -20.45
CA ASP A 151 1.90 -15.84 -21.76
C ASP A 151 1.84 -14.63 -22.70
N ASP A 152 1.88 -14.92 -24.00
CA ASP A 152 2.35 -14.03 -25.07
C ASP A 152 1.31 -12.97 -25.50
N THR A 153 1.30 -11.83 -24.79
CA THR A 153 0.68 -10.59 -25.30
C THR A 153 1.60 -9.39 -25.03
N GLY A 154 1.87 -8.60 -26.08
CA GLY A 154 2.81 -7.47 -26.07
C GLY A 154 2.34 -6.25 -25.27
N VAL A 155 2.14 -6.41 -23.96
CA VAL A 155 1.76 -5.33 -23.05
C VAL A 155 3.00 -4.51 -22.68
N LYS A 156 2.95 -3.21 -22.99
CA LYS A 156 4.03 -2.26 -22.68
C LYS A 156 4.18 -2.10 -21.16
N VAL A 157 5.43 -2.21 -20.70
CA VAL A 157 5.81 -1.89 -19.31
C VAL A 157 5.61 -0.38 -19.10
N GLY A 158 4.84 -0.01 -18.07
CA GLY A 158 4.76 1.37 -17.60
C GLY A 158 6.01 1.72 -16.80
N GLU A 159 6.54 2.92 -16.99
CA GLU A 159 7.81 3.35 -16.40
C GLU A 159 7.80 3.25 -14.86
N VAL A 160 8.80 2.55 -14.32
CA VAL A 160 9.11 2.57 -12.89
C VAL A 160 9.78 3.91 -12.59
N TRP A 161 9.13 4.73 -11.77
CA TRP A 161 9.69 6.00 -11.31
C TRP A 161 10.73 5.76 -10.20
N PRO A 162 11.78 6.61 -10.10
CA PRO A 162 12.97 6.38 -9.27
C PRO A 162 12.74 6.53 -7.76
#